data_AF-A0A7R8WXS2-F1
#
_entry.id   AF-A0A7R8WXS2-F1
#
_cell.length_a   1.000
_cell.length_b   1.000
_cell.length_c   1.000
_cell.angle_alpha   90.00
_cell.angle_beta   90.00
_cell.angle_gamma   90.00
#
_symmetry.space_group_name_H-M   'P 1'
#
loop_
_entity.id
_entity.type
_entity.pdbx_description
1 polymer ?
#
loop_
_entity_poly.entity_id
_entity_poly.type
_entity_poly.pdbx_seq_one_letter_code
_entity_poly.pdbx_strand_id
1 'polypeptide(L)'
;MLQELDIPIEMLPQVCDSLSHFGDYHYQGTAIPIRAMSGDQQSALFGQACFTEGSAKNTYGTGCFMLLNTGEEAKNSQHGLLTTIAWRIQ
;
A
#
# COMPACT_ATOMS: atom_id res chain seq x y z
N MET A 1 -4.69 3.61 -19.72
CA MET A 1 -4.17 2.30 -19.28
C MET A 1 -5.19 1.18 -19.47
N LEU A 2 -6.38 1.22 -18.86
CA LEU A 2 -7.37 0.13 -19.00
C LEU A 2 -7.83 -0.09 -20.46
N GLN A 3 -8.14 0.98 -21.19
CA GLN A 3 -8.49 0.90 -22.62
C GLN A 3 -7.34 0.31 -23.47
N GLU A 4 -6.10 0.72 -23.21
CA GLU A 4 -4.91 0.22 -23.92
C GLU A 4 -4.65 -1.27 -23.68
N LEU A 5 -5.09 -1.78 -22.52
CA LEU A 5 -4.95 -3.18 -22.12
C LEU A 5 -6.24 -4.00 -22.35
N ASP A 6 -7.28 -3.39 -22.92
CA ASP A 6 -8.61 -3.97 -23.12
C ASP A 6 -9.22 -4.57 -21.83
N ILE A 7 -9.12 -3.82 -20.71
CA ILE A 7 -9.64 -4.22 -19.39
C ILE A 7 -10.93 -3.43 -19.07
N PRO A 8 -12.08 -4.12 -18.89
CA PRO A 8 -13.33 -3.48 -18.45
C PRO A 8 -13.23 -2.89 -17.03
N ILE A 9 -13.80 -1.69 -16.82
CA ILE A 9 -13.71 -0.98 -15.54
C ILE A 9 -14.46 -1.69 -14.41
N GLU A 10 -15.54 -2.39 -14.75
CA GLU A 10 -16.39 -3.15 -13.84
C GLU A 10 -15.67 -4.35 -13.21
N MET A 11 -14.52 -4.78 -13.74
CA MET A 11 -13.69 -5.81 -13.14
C MET A 11 -12.84 -5.29 -11.97
N LEU A 12 -12.69 -3.97 -11.83
CA LEU A 12 -11.84 -3.39 -10.80
C LEU A 12 -12.55 -3.32 -9.44
N PRO A 13 -11.85 -3.62 -8.33
CA PRO A 13 -12.39 -3.37 -7.00
C PRO A 13 -12.46 -1.87 -6.71
N GLN A 14 -13.32 -1.51 -5.75
CA GLN A 14 -13.27 -0.17 -5.16
C GLN A 14 -11.93 0.02 -4.45
N VAL A 15 -11.26 1.15 -4.71
CA VAL A 15 -10.07 1.56 -3.98
C VAL A 15 -10.50 2.28 -2.71
N CYS A 16 -9.98 1.82 -1.56
CA CYS A 16 -10.21 2.43 -0.25
C CYS A 16 -8.87 2.87 0.37
N ASP A 17 -8.95 3.68 1.42
CA ASP A 17 -7.78 4.05 2.21
C ASP A 17 -7.20 2.84 2.93
N SER A 18 -5.90 2.86 3.24
CA SER A 18 -5.21 1.73 3.89
C SER A 18 -5.82 1.38 5.25
N LEU A 19 -6.41 2.38 5.92
CA LEU A 19 -7.26 2.22 7.09
C LEU A 19 -8.71 2.51 6.70
N SER A 20 -9.56 1.49 6.68
CA SER A 20 -10.98 1.57 6.28
C SER A 20 -11.73 0.34 6.78
N HIS A 21 -13.06 0.38 6.86
CA HIS A 21 -13.83 -0.84 7.10
C HIS A 21 -14.02 -1.60 5.78
N PHE A 22 -13.37 -2.76 5.66
CA PHE A 22 -13.46 -3.61 4.47
C PHE A 22 -14.54 -4.70 4.60
N GLY A 23 -15.23 -4.75 5.74
CA GLY A 23 -16.23 -5.78 6.07
C GLY A 23 -15.84 -6.59 7.29
N ASP A 24 -16.67 -7.58 7.62
CA ASP A 24 -16.53 -8.40 8.82
C ASP A 24 -16.39 -9.89 8.45
N TYR A 25 -15.30 -10.50 8.88
CA TYR A 25 -15.12 -11.94 8.80
C TYR A 25 -15.84 -12.60 9.96
N HIS A 26 -16.81 -13.47 9.66
CA HIS A 26 -17.58 -14.17 10.69
C HIS A 26 -16.96 -15.54 10.99
N TYR A 27 -16.51 -15.73 12.22
CA TYR A 27 -15.90 -16.98 12.69
C TYR A 27 -16.52 -17.42 14.01
N GLN A 28 -17.14 -18.61 14.04
CA GLN A 28 -17.73 -19.21 15.24
C GLN A 28 -18.69 -18.27 16.00
N GLY A 29 -19.56 -17.56 15.26
CA GLY A 29 -20.51 -16.61 15.84
C GLY A 29 -19.91 -15.26 16.27
N THR A 30 -18.61 -15.04 16.04
CA THR A 30 -17.93 -13.77 16.31
C THR A 30 -17.66 -13.02 15.00
N ALA A 31 -18.05 -11.76 14.94
CA ALA A 31 -17.71 -10.87 13.83
C ALA A 31 -16.35 -10.21 14.08
N ILE A 32 -15.39 -10.42 13.18
CA ILE A 32 -14.04 -9.88 13.24
C ILE A 32 -13.91 -8.80 12.16
N PRO A 33 -13.83 -7.51 12.51
CA PRO A 33 -13.78 -6.44 11.54
C PRO A 33 -12.41 -6.37 10.85
N ILE A 34 -12.42 -6.30 9.52
CA ILE A 34 -11.22 -6.06 8.71
C ILE A 34 -11.06 -4.55 8.56
N ARG A 35 -10.05 -3.98 9.23
CA ARG A 35 -9.86 -2.53 9.34
C ARG A 35 -8.66 -1.95 8.59
N ALA A 36 -7.76 -2.81 8.13
CA ALA A 36 -6.55 -2.37 7.46
C ALA A 36 -6.15 -3.34 6.35
N MET A 37 -5.69 -2.78 5.23
CA MET A 37 -5.09 -3.52 4.13
C MET A 37 -3.95 -2.69 3.55
N SER A 38 -2.80 -3.32 3.34
CA SER A 38 -1.61 -2.67 2.79
C SER A 38 -0.73 -3.71 2.07
N GLY A 39 0.01 -3.25 1.07
CA GLY A 39 1.03 -4.08 0.41
C GLY A 39 2.12 -4.51 1.39
N ASP A 40 2.80 -5.61 1.11
CA ASP A 40 3.84 -6.17 2.00
C ASP A 40 4.99 -5.19 2.26
N GLN A 41 5.50 -4.54 1.21
CA GLN A 41 6.64 -3.63 1.31
C GLN A 41 6.26 -2.32 2.02
N GLN A 42 5.05 -1.81 1.75
CA GLN A 42 4.46 -0.66 2.42
C GLN A 42 4.18 -0.95 3.89
N SER A 43 3.67 -2.15 4.20
CA SER A 43 3.47 -2.63 5.57
C SER A 43 4.79 -2.71 6.33
N ALA A 44 5.87 -3.18 5.68
CA ALA A 44 7.19 -3.20 6.28
C ALA A 44 7.75 -1.79 6.52
N LEU A 45 7.50 -0.83 5.61
CA LEU A 45 7.85 0.58 5.81
C LEU A 45 7.13 1.17 7.03
N PHE A 46 5.82 0.92 7.15
CA PHE A 46 5.03 1.36 8.29
C PHE A 46 5.48 0.70 9.60
N GLY A 47 5.70 -0.63 9.59
CA GLY A 47 6.12 -1.39 10.76
C GLY A 47 7.53 -1.05 11.27
N GLN A 48 8.39 -0.49 10.41
CA GLN A 48 9.70 0.06 10.78
C GLN A 48 9.62 1.51 11.29
N ALA A 49 8.41 2.04 11.51
CA ALA A 49 8.16 3.41 11.94
C ALA A 49 8.77 4.49 11.03
N CYS A 50 8.88 4.21 9.71
CA CYS A 50 9.35 5.16 8.71
C CYS A 50 8.29 6.22 8.35
N PHE A 51 7.79 6.96 9.35
CA PHE A 51 6.67 7.89 9.18
C PHE A 51 7.08 9.28 8.67
N THR A 52 8.36 9.64 8.81
CA THR A 52 8.86 10.95 8.40
C THR A 52 9.42 10.91 6.98
N GLU A 53 9.28 12.01 6.25
CA GLU A 53 9.97 12.18 4.98
C GLU A 53 11.48 11.94 5.16
N GLY A 54 12.09 11.24 4.19
CA GLY A 54 13.51 10.88 4.23
C GLY A 54 13.82 9.59 4.99
N SER A 55 12.86 9.04 5.75
CA SER A 55 13.03 7.74 6.39
C SER A 55 12.94 6.61 5.37
N ALA A 56 13.80 5.59 5.52
CA ALA A 56 13.91 4.49 4.58
C ALA A 56 14.10 3.15 5.27
N LYS A 57 13.70 2.09 4.59
CA LYS A 57 13.97 0.70 4.98
C LYS A 57 14.46 -0.10 3.78
N ASN A 58 15.03 -1.27 4.07
CA ASN A 58 15.26 -2.29 3.06
C ASN A 58 14.84 -3.67 3.59
N THR A 59 13.98 -4.38 2.86
CA THR A 59 13.54 -5.74 3.23
C THR A 59 14.34 -6.75 2.42
N TYR A 60 14.99 -7.69 3.11
CA TYR A 60 15.78 -8.76 2.51
C TYR A 60 15.03 -10.10 2.64
N GLY A 61 14.62 -10.66 1.50
CA GLY A 61 14.00 -11.97 1.38
C GLY A 61 14.45 -12.65 0.10
N THR A 62 13.55 -13.31 -0.64
CA THR A 62 13.86 -13.83 -1.98
C THR A 62 14.30 -12.72 -2.95
N GLY A 63 13.76 -11.50 -2.75
CA GLY A 63 14.20 -10.27 -3.39
C GLY A 63 14.60 -9.20 -2.36
N CYS A 64 15.02 -8.04 -2.86
CA CYS A 64 15.44 -6.91 -2.03
C CYS A 64 14.66 -5.65 -2.42
N PHE A 65 13.96 -5.04 -1.45
CA PHE A 65 13.07 -3.91 -1.70
C PHE A 65 13.36 -2.74 -0.74
N MET A 66 14.04 -1.73 -1.29
CA MET A 66 14.29 -0.46 -0.62
C MET A 66 13.13 0.50 -0.86
N LEU A 67 12.56 1.04 0.21
CA LEU A 67 11.53 2.07 0.16
C LEU A 67 12.00 3.29 0.95
N LEU A 68 11.73 4.47 0.40
CA LEU A 68 11.97 5.79 0.99
C LEU A 68 10.62 6.51 1.10
N ASN A 69 10.29 7.01 2.28
CA ASN A 69 9.11 7.85 2.47
C ASN A 69 9.39 9.26 1.93
N THR A 70 8.60 9.72 0.95
CA THR A 70 8.73 11.05 0.32
C THR A 70 7.72 12.07 0.84
N GLY A 71 7.04 11.78 1.96
CA GLY A 71 6.00 12.62 2.53
C GLY A 71 4.73 12.63 1.68
N GLU A 72 4.03 13.77 1.68
CA GLU A 72 2.75 13.95 0.97
C GLU A 72 2.93 14.21 -0.53
N GLU A 73 4.15 14.53 -0.97
CA GLU A 73 4.45 14.82 -2.36
C GLU A 73 5.01 13.59 -3.08
N ALA A 74 4.32 13.16 -4.14
CA ALA A 74 4.83 12.13 -5.04
C ALA A 74 6.05 12.66 -5.82
N LYS A 75 7.22 12.04 -5.63
CA LYS A 75 8.45 12.39 -6.36
C LYS A 75 8.68 11.40 -7.50
N ASN A 76 8.45 11.83 -8.74
CA ASN A 76 8.72 11.02 -9.94
C ASN A 76 10.22 10.90 -10.19
N SER A 77 10.73 9.67 -10.28
CA SER A 77 12.15 9.44 -10.55
C SER A 77 12.51 9.63 -12.02
N GLN A 78 13.66 10.23 -12.27
CA GLN A 78 14.31 10.27 -13.59
C GLN A 78 15.44 9.24 -13.73
N HIS A 79 15.66 8.42 -12.70
CA HIS A 79 16.80 7.50 -12.58
C HIS A 79 16.36 6.06 -12.25
N GLY A 80 15.19 5.65 -12.73
CA GLY A 80 14.74 4.26 -12.68
C GLY A 80 14.13 3.79 -11.35
N LEU A 81 13.79 4.69 -10.43
CA LEU A 81 13.03 4.33 -9.22
C LEU A 81 11.53 4.43 -9.47
N LEU A 82 10.75 3.64 -8.73
CA LEU A 82 9.29 3.68 -8.76
C LEU A 82 8.75 4.69 -7.74
N THR A 83 7.69 5.38 -8.11
CA THR A 83 6.93 6.27 -7.22
C THR A 83 5.60 5.63 -6.93
N THR A 84 5.35 5.32 -5.66
CA THR A 84 4.14 4.60 -5.21
C THR A 84 3.53 5.25 -3.98
N ILE A 85 2.25 5.02 -3.74
CA ILE A 85 1.61 5.37 -2.48
C ILE A 85 2.10 4.41 -1.38
N ALA A 86 2.55 4.96 -0.25
CA ALA A 86 2.99 4.18 0.91
C ALA A 86 1.78 3.70 1.72
N TRP A 87 0.96 4.62 2.21
CA TRP A 87 -0.33 4.33 2.84
C TRP A 87 -1.19 5.59 2.84
N ARG A 88 -2.48 5.42 3.12
CA ARG A 88 -3.36 6.52 3.50
C ARG A 88 -4.13 6.12 4.75
N ILE A 89 -3.98 6.94 5.78
CA ILE A 89 -4.69 6.85 7.05
C ILE A 89 -5.35 8.21 7.27
N GLN A 90 -6.67 8.22 7.48
CA GLN A 90 -7.41 9.42 7.88
C GLN A 90 -7.74 9.35 9.36
#